data_AF-V9DF67-F1
#
_entry.id   AF-V9DF67-F1
#
_cell.length_a   1.000
_cell.length_b   1.000
_cell.length_c   1.000
_cell.angle_alpha   90.00
_cell.angle_beta   90.00
_cell.angle_gamma   90.00
#
_symmetry.space_group_name_H-M   'P 1'
#
loop_
_entity.id
_entity.type
_entity.pdbx_description
1 polymer ?
#
loop_
_entity_poly.entity_id
_entity_poly.type
_entity_poly.pdbx_seq_one_letter_code
_entity_poly.pdbx_strand_id
1 'polypeptide(L)'
;MEASPSKARAQAIESQSWSIVLSWLSDLYHPSPVPAFERNATTLTAFQSLMAENVAADRLQELLFDAKCEELAISQRNRMQRARGQGTTGHNATLLLPLLENSLSGAGKDSLESLARSAVLLGCCSPPSSSQSESIIDSLPARTVDLSRLTFRLEEHVSSVETLTSNLQAQTTETLHHLSSMRARAAQLSNPEDTTDSRPSTPPHASSIGPTTTDYSQLHAQTLQHQRETKQLQLKSAEYKARIDALDRQLAAAEGAASSSSAVTSTAALVSKQQVLEDKRKRITTLEARFRGFHGLPPDVDASRGEVNRLQAELEALKRRRDELFERI
;
A
#
# COMPACT_ATOMS: atom_id res chain seq x y z
N MET A 1 -35.13 53.20 -16.27
CA MET A 1 -35.09 52.78 -14.85
C MET A 1 -33.64 52.49 -14.52
N GLU A 2 -32.90 53.51 -14.07
CA GLU A 2 -31.50 53.35 -13.67
C GLU A 2 -31.46 52.74 -12.27
N ALA A 3 -30.86 51.55 -12.14
CA ALA A 3 -30.66 50.93 -10.84
C ALA A 3 -29.71 51.80 -10.00
N SER A 4 -30.08 52.09 -8.75
CA SER A 4 -29.21 52.84 -7.84
C SER A 4 -27.84 52.15 -7.72
N PRO A 5 -26.71 52.89 -7.74
CA PRO A 5 -25.35 52.33 -7.78
C PRO A 5 -25.08 51.26 -6.72
N SER A 6 -25.68 51.39 -5.54
CA SER A 6 -25.57 50.42 -4.45
C SER A 6 -26.23 49.07 -4.76
N LYS A 7 -27.36 49.07 -5.50
CA LYS A 7 -28.03 47.83 -5.94
C LYS A 7 -27.22 47.11 -7.02
N ALA A 8 -26.64 47.87 -7.95
CA ALA A 8 -25.77 47.33 -8.98
C ALA A 8 -24.51 46.66 -8.39
N ARG A 9 -23.91 47.27 -7.36
CA ARG A 9 -22.77 46.66 -6.64
C ARG A 9 -23.15 45.37 -5.91
N ALA A 10 -24.30 45.33 -5.24
CA ALA A 10 -24.76 44.12 -4.55
C ALA A 10 -25.01 42.97 -5.54
N GLN A 11 -25.64 43.24 -6.69
CA GLN A 11 -25.86 42.25 -7.74
C GLN A 11 -24.55 41.75 -8.38
N ALA A 12 -23.55 42.62 -8.51
CA ALA A 12 -22.23 42.23 -9.01
C ALA A 12 -21.48 41.30 -8.04
N ILE A 13 -21.56 41.55 -6.74
CA ILE A 13 -20.95 40.68 -5.72
C ILE A 13 -21.66 39.32 -5.69
N GLU A 14 -22.99 39.33 -5.78
CA GLU A 14 -23.78 38.11 -5.81
C GLU A 14 -23.44 37.25 -7.05
N SER A 15 -23.37 37.85 -8.25
CA SER A 15 -23.01 37.13 -9.48
C SER A 15 -21.58 36.59 -9.45
N GLN A 16 -20.64 37.34 -8.88
CA GLN A 16 -19.27 36.88 -8.67
C GLN A 16 -19.25 35.67 -7.72
N SER A 17 -19.98 35.73 -6.60
CA SER A 17 -20.02 34.65 -5.62
C SER A 17 -20.65 33.36 -6.18
N TRP A 18 -21.68 33.48 -7.02
CA TRP A 18 -22.23 32.35 -7.76
C TRP A 18 -21.25 31.76 -8.76
N SER A 19 -20.44 32.59 -9.41
CA SER A 19 -19.44 32.10 -10.38
C SER A 19 -18.38 31.24 -9.71
N ILE A 20 -17.94 31.63 -8.50
CA ILE A 20 -16.97 30.88 -7.68
C ILE A 20 -17.55 29.52 -7.24
N VAL A 21 -18.80 29.50 -6.76
CA VAL A 21 -19.47 28.26 -6.36
C VAL A 21 -19.67 27.32 -7.55
N LEU A 22 -20.03 27.86 -8.72
CA LEU A 22 -20.24 27.06 -9.93
C LEU A 22 -18.94 26.46 -10.47
N SER A 23 -17.82 27.19 -10.43
CA SER A 23 -16.51 26.62 -10.79
C SER A 23 -16.09 25.51 -9.82
N TRP A 24 -16.32 25.71 -8.51
CA TRP A 24 -16.03 24.69 -7.52
C TRP A 24 -16.89 23.43 -7.71
N LEU A 25 -18.19 23.58 -7.98
CA LEU A 25 -19.08 22.45 -8.28
C LEU A 25 -18.71 21.77 -9.60
N SER A 26 -18.30 22.50 -10.64
CA SER A 26 -17.88 21.85 -11.89
C SER A 26 -16.63 20.99 -11.70
N ASP A 27 -15.70 21.45 -10.87
CA ASP A 27 -14.48 20.69 -10.56
C ASP A 27 -14.80 19.44 -9.72
N LEU A 28 -15.74 19.55 -8.76
CA LEU A 28 -16.13 18.43 -7.89
C LEU A 28 -16.92 17.33 -8.63
N TYR A 29 -17.76 17.70 -9.59
CA TYR A 29 -18.65 16.77 -10.28
C TYR A 29 -18.09 16.22 -11.61
N HIS A 30 -16.94 16.68 -12.09
CA HIS A 30 -16.37 16.21 -13.37
C HIS A 30 -16.19 14.68 -13.41
N PRO A 31 -16.68 13.96 -14.45
CA PRO A 31 -17.26 14.45 -15.71
C PRO A 31 -18.79 14.58 -15.73
N SER A 32 -19.48 14.32 -14.63
CA SER A 32 -20.94 14.43 -14.53
C SER A 32 -21.41 15.89 -14.46
N PRO A 33 -22.56 16.23 -15.06
CA PRO A 33 -23.11 17.58 -14.95
C PRO A 33 -23.59 17.84 -13.50
N VAL A 34 -23.38 19.06 -13.03
CA VAL A 34 -23.87 19.49 -11.71
C VAL A 34 -25.40 19.34 -11.66
N PRO A 35 -25.97 18.70 -10.62
CA PRO A 35 -27.41 18.59 -10.45
C PRO A 35 -28.11 19.95 -10.43
N ALA A 36 -29.35 20.03 -10.93
CA ALA A 36 -30.13 21.25 -10.88
C ALA A 36 -30.50 21.62 -9.43
N PHE A 37 -30.33 22.89 -9.06
CA PHE A 37 -30.68 23.39 -7.74
C PHE A 37 -31.32 24.79 -7.83
N GLU A 38 -32.09 25.15 -6.81
CA GLU A 38 -32.72 26.46 -6.70
C GLU A 38 -31.67 27.52 -6.35
N ARG A 39 -31.67 28.64 -7.08
CA ARG A 39 -30.74 29.76 -6.84
C ARG A 39 -31.34 30.71 -5.82
N ASN A 40 -31.11 30.42 -4.55
CA ASN A 40 -31.56 31.23 -3.42
C ASN A 40 -30.37 31.78 -2.61
N ALA A 41 -30.52 32.94 -1.97
CA ALA A 41 -29.50 33.50 -1.07
C ALA A 41 -29.12 32.54 0.07
N THR A 42 -30.08 31.73 0.56
CA THR A 42 -29.82 30.68 1.57
C THR A 42 -28.97 29.54 1.02
N THR A 43 -29.19 29.14 -0.23
CA THR A 43 -28.37 28.11 -0.90
C THR A 43 -26.96 28.62 -1.19
N LEU A 44 -26.82 29.90 -1.52
CA LEU A 44 -25.51 30.53 -1.74
C LEU A 44 -24.66 30.54 -0.47
N THR A 45 -25.25 30.93 0.67
CA THR A 45 -24.52 30.94 1.96
C THR A 45 -24.19 29.52 2.42
N ALA A 46 -25.10 28.56 2.22
CA ALA A 46 -24.83 27.16 2.50
C ALA A 46 -23.68 26.61 1.64
N PHE A 47 -23.66 26.89 0.33
CA PHE A 47 -22.58 26.47 -0.56
C PHE A 47 -21.25 27.16 -0.24
N GLN A 48 -21.24 28.44 0.11
CA GLN A 48 -20.02 29.13 0.54
C GLN A 48 -19.47 28.54 1.85
N SER A 49 -20.33 28.22 2.80
CA SER A 49 -19.94 27.55 4.05
C SER A 49 -19.38 26.16 3.76
N LEU A 50 -20.04 25.39 2.89
CA LEU A 50 -19.60 24.05 2.52
C LEU A 50 -18.28 24.09 1.75
N MET A 51 -18.12 25.03 0.82
CA MET A 51 -16.87 25.23 0.08
C MET A 51 -15.73 25.60 1.02
N ALA A 52 -15.96 26.51 1.98
CA ALA A 52 -14.94 26.89 2.96
C ALA A 52 -14.53 25.71 3.85
N GLU A 53 -15.50 24.93 4.35
CA GLU A 53 -15.24 23.76 5.17
C GLU A 53 -14.54 22.66 4.37
N ASN A 54 -14.94 22.43 3.10
CA ASN A 54 -14.29 21.44 2.25
C ASN A 54 -12.84 21.83 1.95
N VAL A 55 -12.58 23.09 1.62
CA VAL A 55 -11.21 23.60 1.44
C VAL A 55 -10.40 23.49 2.73
N ALA A 56 -11.01 23.68 3.90
CA ALA A 56 -10.34 23.46 5.18
C ALA A 56 -10.01 21.97 5.40
N ALA A 57 -10.95 21.06 5.07
CA ALA A 57 -10.74 19.62 5.15
C ALA A 57 -9.65 19.13 4.19
N ASP A 58 -9.63 19.61 2.94
CA ASP A 58 -8.61 19.30 1.95
C ASP A 58 -7.21 19.71 2.45
N ARG A 59 -7.08 20.91 3.03
CA ARG A 59 -5.83 21.38 3.64
C ARG A 59 -5.40 20.51 4.82
N LEU A 60 -6.33 20.09 5.67
CA LEU A 60 -6.02 19.18 6.78
C LEU A 60 -5.54 17.83 6.26
N GLN A 61 -6.16 17.30 5.19
CA GLN A 61 -5.74 16.06 4.56
C GLN A 61 -4.34 16.17 3.96
N GLU A 62 -4.01 17.29 3.32
CA GLU A 62 -2.66 17.59 2.80
C GLU A 62 -1.63 17.61 3.95
N LEU A 63 -1.91 18.33 5.04
CA LEU A 63 -1.03 18.37 6.21
C LEU A 63 -0.82 16.99 6.85
N LEU A 64 -1.88 16.18 6.93
CA LEU A 64 -1.76 14.81 7.43
C LEU A 64 -0.94 13.92 6.50
N PHE A 65 -1.04 14.12 5.20
CA PHE A 65 -0.23 13.40 4.22
C PHE A 65 1.25 13.78 4.35
N ASP A 66 1.56 15.06 4.48
CA ASP A 66 2.92 15.55 4.67
C ASP A 66 3.54 15.03 5.97
N ALA A 67 2.79 15.09 7.08
CA ALA A 67 3.22 14.54 8.37
C ALA A 67 3.52 13.02 8.27
N LYS A 68 2.68 12.26 7.56
CA LYS A 68 2.93 10.83 7.31
C LYS A 68 4.20 10.60 6.48
N CYS A 69 4.43 11.43 5.47
CA CYS A 69 5.65 11.34 4.66
C CYS A 69 6.90 11.62 5.47
N GLU A 70 6.86 12.62 6.36
CA GLU A 70 7.96 12.93 7.28
C GLU A 70 8.24 11.78 8.25
N GLU A 71 7.22 11.20 8.87
CA GLU A 71 7.36 10.05 9.76
C GLU A 71 7.98 8.83 9.06
N LEU A 72 7.59 8.57 7.81
CA LEU A 72 8.21 7.53 6.99
C LEU A 72 9.68 7.84 6.71
N ALA A 73 10.01 9.09 6.37
CA ALA A 73 11.39 9.51 6.13
C ALA A 73 12.27 9.37 7.39
N ILE A 74 11.74 9.74 8.56
CA ILE A 74 12.42 9.57 9.85
C ILE A 74 12.63 8.08 10.14
N SER A 75 11.60 7.26 9.95
CA SER A 75 11.66 5.81 10.16
C SER A 75 12.70 5.14 9.25
N GLN A 76 12.73 5.51 7.96
CA GLN A 76 13.73 5.03 7.01
C GLN A 76 15.14 5.49 7.40
N ARG A 77 15.30 6.75 7.82
CA ARG A 77 16.58 7.28 8.30
C ARG A 77 17.07 6.53 9.55
N ASN A 78 16.19 6.24 10.50
CA ASN A 78 16.50 5.46 11.70
C ASN A 78 16.91 4.02 11.33
N ARG A 79 16.23 3.40 10.36
CA ARG A 79 16.60 2.08 9.83
C ARG A 79 18.00 2.10 9.21
N MET A 80 18.32 3.11 8.39
CA MET A 80 19.66 3.26 7.81
C MET A 80 20.75 3.52 8.86
N GLN A 81 20.47 4.30 9.91
CA GLN A 81 21.41 4.52 11.00
C GLN A 81 21.67 3.25 11.81
N ARG A 82 20.63 2.45 12.10
CA ARG A 82 20.77 1.15 12.76
C ARG A 82 21.60 0.18 11.93
N ALA A 83 21.38 0.12 10.62
CA ALA A 83 22.17 -0.71 9.71
C ALA A 83 23.65 -0.30 9.68
N ARG A 84 23.96 1.01 9.76
CA ARG A 84 25.34 1.51 9.84
C ARG A 84 26.03 1.25 11.19
N GLY A 85 25.28 1.14 12.28
CA GLY A 85 25.81 0.86 13.63
C GLY A 85 26.04 -0.62 13.94
N GLN A 86 25.68 -1.53 13.03
CA GLN A 86 25.61 -2.97 13.30
C GLN A 86 26.97 -3.71 13.26
N GLY A 87 28.06 -3.02 12.91
CA GLY A 87 29.40 -3.61 12.81
C GLY A 87 30.05 -4.01 14.15
N THR A 88 29.56 -3.52 15.29
CA THR A 88 30.13 -3.78 16.62
C THR A 88 29.16 -4.41 17.62
N THR A 89 27.89 -4.61 17.24
CA THR A 89 26.81 -5.04 18.16
C THR A 89 26.63 -6.55 18.26
N GLY A 90 27.26 -7.34 17.38
CA GLY A 90 27.08 -8.80 17.35
C GLY A 90 27.45 -9.48 18.67
N HIS A 91 28.58 -9.10 19.28
CA HIS A 91 29.08 -9.73 20.51
C HIS A 91 28.23 -9.39 21.75
N ASN A 92 27.75 -8.14 21.86
CA ASN A 92 26.88 -7.72 22.95
C ASN A 92 25.46 -8.29 22.81
N ALA A 93 24.96 -8.47 21.59
CA ALA A 93 23.67 -9.12 21.33
C ALA A 93 23.67 -10.59 21.77
N THR A 94 24.77 -11.32 21.51
CA THR A 94 24.90 -12.72 21.93
C THR A 94 24.94 -12.88 23.45
N LEU A 95 25.51 -11.91 24.18
CA LEU A 95 25.51 -11.90 25.64
C LEU A 95 24.18 -11.41 26.26
N LEU A 96 23.41 -10.58 25.53
CA LEU A 96 22.11 -10.08 25.95
C LEU A 96 20.98 -11.12 25.83
N LEU A 97 21.04 -12.00 24.82
CA LEU A 97 20.05 -13.05 24.60
C LEU A 97 19.80 -13.94 25.83
N PRO A 98 20.82 -14.55 26.48
CA PRO A 98 20.59 -15.38 27.66
C PRO A 98 20.10 -14.57 28.86
N LEU A 99 20.46 -13.29 28.95
CA LEU A 99 20.01 -12.40 30.02
C LEU A 99 18.53 -12.02 29.83
N LEU A 100 18.10 -11.80 28.58
CA LEU A 100 16.72 -11.59 28.21
C LEU A 100 15.87 -12.85 28.42
N GLU A 101 16.35 -14.02 27.96
CA GLU A 101 15.69 -15.31 28.18
C GLU A 101 15.48 -15.64 29.66
N ASN A 102 16.40 -15.24 30.52
CA ASN A 102 16.27 -15.39 31.97
C ASN A 102 15.35 -14.35 32.61
N SER A 103 15.14 -13.19 31.96
CA SER A 103 14.26 -12.12 32.43
C SER A 103 12.80 -12.26 31.98
N LEU A 104 12.52 -13.04 30.94
CA LEU A 104 11.15 -13.29 30.49
C LEU A 104 10.41 -14.22 31.45
N SER A 105 9.18 -13.83 31.80
CA SER A 105 8.22 -14.69 32.50
C SER A 105 7.84 -15.92 31.65
N GLY A 106 7.36 -17.00 32.27
CA GLY A 106 6.94 -18.21 31.56
C GLY A 106 5.95 -17.93 30.44
N ALA A 107 4.93 -17.11 30.70
CA ALA A 107 3.95 -16.67 29.70
C ALA A 107 4.59 -15.91 28.52
N GLY A 108 5.66 -15.16 28.77
CA GLY A 108 6.42 -14.47 27.73
C GLY A 108 7.19 -15.45 26.84
N LYS A 109 7.74 -16.53 27.42
CA LYS A 109 8.42 -17.60 26.67
C LYS A 109 7.44 -18.36 25.78
N ASP A 110 6.28 -18.73 26.32
CA ASP A 110 5.23 -19.43 25.58
C ASP A 110 4.71 -18.58 24.41
N SER A 111 4.54 -17.27 24.62
CA SER A 111 4.12 -16.33 23.58
C SER A 111 5.16 -16.21 22.47
N LEU A 112 6.45 -16.15 22.83
CA LEU A 112 7.55 -16.05 21.87
C LEU A 112 7.72 -17.34 21.08
N GLU A 113 7.54 -18.50 21.73
CA GLU A 113 7.51 -19.79 21.05
C GLU A 113 6.31 -19.91 20.10
N SER A 114 5.11 -19.48 20.53
CA SER A 114 3.94 -19.44 19.66
C SER A 114 4.15 -18.53 18.45
N LEU A 115 4.83 -17.40 18.63
CA LEU A 115 5.20 -16.47 17.56
C LEU A 115 6.25 -17.07 16.63
N ALA A 116 7.25 -17.76 17.17
CA ALA A 116 8.25 -18.46 16.36
C ALA A 116 7.60 -19.57 15.53
N ARG A 117 6.67 -20.34 16.13
CA ARG A 117 5.89 -21.36 15.42
C ARG A 117 5.04 -20.75 14.32
N SER A 118 4.35 -19.64 14.56
CA SER A 118 3.56 -18.97 13.51
C SER A 118 4.44 -18.41 12.40
N ALA A 119 5.59 -17.83 12.72
CA ALA A 119 6.57 -17.36 11.73
C ALA A 119 7.12 -18.50 10.86
N VAL A 120 7.37 -19.68 11.45
CA VAL A 120 7.79 -20.88 10.70
C VAL A 120 6.66 -21.40 9.81
N LEU A 121 5.44 -21.51 10.33
CA LEU A 121 4.26 -21.94 9.55
C LEU A 121 3.97 -21.02 8.36
N LEU A 122 4.18 -19.71 8.53
CA LEU A 122 4.03 -18.69 7.48
C LEU A 122 5.25 -18.61 6.54
N GLY A 123 6.31 -19.40 6.79
CA GLY A 123 7.51 -19.44 5.96
C GLY A 123 8.37 -18.18 6.04
N CYS A 124 8.26 -17.39 7.11
CA CYS A 124 9.02 -16.15 7.31
C CYS A 124 10.54 -16.40 7.48
N CYS A 125 10.96 -17.62 7.79
CA CYS A 125 12.37 -18.02 7.87
C CYS A 125 12.88 -18.52 6.51
N SER A 126 13.23 -17.59 5.61
CA SER A 126 13.98 -17.96 4.39
C SER A 126 15.45 -18.24 4.76
N PRO A 127 16.14 -19.21 4.11
CA PRO A 127 17.57 -19.39 4.29
C PRO A 127 18.34 -18.10 3.95
N PRO A 128 19.54 -17.87 4.54
CA PRO A 128 20.33 -16.67 4.34
C PRO A 128 20.99 -16.67 2.96
N SER A 129 20.21 -16.61 1.89
CA SER A 129 20.72 -16.22 0.57
C SER A 129 20.80 -14.69 0.56
N SER A 130 22.02 -14.20 0.76
CA SER A 130 22.53 -12.87 0.45
C SER A 130 21.50 -11.74 0.23
N SER A 131 21.57 -10.75 1.12
CA SER A 131 21.17 -9.33 0.96
C SER A 131 19.79 -8.88 1.45
N GLN A 132 18.87 -9.77 1.81
CA GLN A 132 17.55 -9.35 2.31
C GLN A 132 17.23 -9.98 3.65
N SER A 133 17.75 -9.39 4.72
CA SER A 133 17.19 -9.56 6.07
C SER A 133 16.00 -8.60 6.22
N GLU A 134 14.91 -8.84 5.48
CA GLU A 134 13.63 -8.30 5.92
C GLU A 134 13.34 -8.88 7.31
N SER A 135 13.08 -8.00 8.28
CA SER A 135 12.91 -8.45 9.64
C SER A 135 11.68 -9.34 9.72
N ILE A 136 11.77 -10.45 10.46
CA ILE A 136 10.66 -11.39 10.65
C ILE A 136 9.39 -10.62 11.08
N ILE A 137 9.57 -9.58 11.89
CA ILE A 137 8.53 -8.70 12.41
C ILE A 137 7.81 -7.92 11.29
N ASP A 138 8.52 -7.46 10.26
CA ASP A 138 7.90 -6.77 9.12
C ASP A 138 7.18 -7.75 8.19
N SER A 139 7.72 -8.97 8.02
CA SER A 139 7.20 -9.97 7.07
C SER A 139 5.98 -10.76 7.57
N LEU A 140 5.85 -10.98 8.87
CA LEU A 140 4.76 -11.75 9.50
C LEU A 140 3.38 -11.10 9.30
N PRO A 141 3.16 -9.79 9.56
CA PRO A 141 1.85 -9.18 9.33
C PRO A 141 1.47 -9.19 7.85
N ALA A 142 2.42 -8.94 6.94
CA ALA A 142 2.17 -9.01 5.51
C ALA A 142 1.71 -10.42 5.08
N ARG A 143 2.44 -11.46 5.50
CA ARG A 143 2.08 -12.87 5.22
C ARG A 143 0.75 -13.29 5.82
N THR A 144 0.41 -12.77 7.00
CA THR A 144 -0.86 -13.07 7.67
C THR A 144 -2.05 -12.50 6.90
N VAL A 145 -1.92 -11.26 6.41
CA VAL A 145 -2.95 -10.63 5.56
C VAL A 145 -3.04 -11.31 4.20
N ASP A 146 -1.90 -11.73 3.63
CA ASP A 146 -1.90 -12.49 2.39
C ASP A 146 -2.60 -13.84 2.55
N LEU A 147 -2.37 -14.55 3.66
CA LEU A 147 -3.05 -15.80 3.97
C LEU A 147 -4.57 -15.60 4.07
N SER A 148 -5.03 -14.58 4.79
CA SER A 148 -6.47 -14.31 4.93
C SER A 148 -7.13 -13.92 3.60
N ARG A 149 -6.37 -13.25 2.72
CA ARG A 149 -6.83 -12.95 1.36
C ARG A 149 -6.94 -14.22 0.51
N LEU A 150 -5.98 -15.15 0.64
CA LEU A 150 -6.02 -16.42 -0.07
C LEU A 150 -7.15 -17.32 0.42
N THR A 151 -7.43 -17.35 1.73
CA THR A 151 -8.56 -18.12 2.27
C THR A 151 -9.89 -17.59 1.75
N PHE A 152 -10.09 -16.27 1.76
CA PHE A 152 -11.33 -15.68 1.22
C PHE A 152 -11.53 -16.00 -0.26
N ARG A 153 -10.47 -15.94 -1.08
CA ARG A 153 -10.55 -16.33 -2.49
C ARG A 153 -10.89 -17.80 -2.67
N LEU A 154 -10.30 -18.67 -1.87
CA LEU A 154 -10.62 -20.10 -1.92
C LEU A 154 -12.07 -20.35 -1.52
N GLU A 155 -12.59 -19.67 -0.52
CA GLU A 155 -14.01 -19.73 -0.14
C GLU A 155 -14.94 -19.24 -1.26
N GLU A 156 -14.56 -18.15 -1.95
CA GLU A 156 -15.27 -17.67 -3.14
C GLU A 156 -15.27 -18.71 -4.27
N HIS A 157 -14.11 -19.33 -4.53
CA HIS A 157 -13.99 -20.40 -5.53
C HIS A 157 -14.85 -21.62 -5.16
N VAL A 158 -14.84 -22.05 -3.90
CA VAL A 158 -15.68 -23.16 -3.42
C VAL A 158 -17.16 -22.83 -3.61
N SER A 159 -17.58 -21.63 -3.19
CA SER A 159 -18.96 -21.18 -3.36
C SER A 159 -19.37 -21.16 -4.84
N SER A 160 -18.49 -20.72 -5.73
CA SER A 160 -18.74 -20.73 -7.18
C SER A 160 -18.91 -22.16 -7.72
N VAL A 161 -18.05 -23.10 -7.32
CA VAL A 161 -18.16 -24.50 -7.70
C VAL A 161 -19.46 -25.12 -7.18
N GLU A 162 -19.87 -24.79 -5.96
CA GLU A 162 -21.15 -25.25 -5.38
C GLU A 162 -22.36 -24.72 -6.17
N THR A 163 -22.35 -23.46 -6.59
CA THR A 163 -23.44 -22.93 -7.43
C THR A 163 -23.49 -23.60 -8.80
N LEU A 164 -22.34 -23.86 -9.43
CA LEU A 164 -22.26 -24.53 -10.72
C LEU A 164 -22.72 -25.98 -10.63
N THR A 165 -22.29 -26.70 -9.59
CA THR A 165 -22.74 -28.08 -9.34
C THR A 165 -24.25 -28.14 -9.07
N SER A 166 -24.80 -27.22 -8.29
CA SER A 166 -26.26 -27.11 -8.09
C SER A 166 -27.00 -26.82 -9.41
N ASN A 167 -26.46 -25.95 -10.26
CA ASN A 167 -27.06 -25.66 -11.56
C ASN A 167 -27.05 -26.87 -12.48
N LEU A 168 -25.92 -27.57 -12.59
CA LEU A 168 -25.81 -28.81 -13.38
C LEU A 168 -26.74 -29.90 -12.84
N GLN A 169 -26.89 -30.03 -11.52
CA GLN A 169 -27.85 -30.94 -10.91
C GLN A 169 -29.29 -30.57 -11.29
N ALA A 170 -29.65 -29.29 -11.21
CA ALA A 170 -30.97 -28.80 -11.63
C ALA A 170 -31.24 -29.12 -13.12
N GLN A 171 -30.29 -28.82 -14.02
CA GLN A 171 -30.39 -29.15 -15.45
C GLN A 171 -30.50 -30.66 -15.69
N THR A 172 -29.78 -31.48 -14.92
CA THR A 172 -29.87 -32.94 -15.00
C THR A 172 -31.26 -33.42 -14.58
N THR A 173 -31.83 -32.87 -13.50
CA THR A 173 -33.20 -33.22 -13.08
C THR A 173 -34.25 -32.76 -14.09
N GLU A 174 -34.08 -31.58 -14.68
CA GLU A 174 -34.99 -31.04 -15.70
C GLU A 174 -34.96 -31.89 -16.98
N THR A 175 -33.76 -32.25 -17.46
CA THR A 175 -33.61 -33.12 -18.63
C THR A 175 -34.17 -34.52 -18.38
N LEU A 176 -33.96 -35.11 -17.19
CA LEU A 176 -34.58 -36.37 -16.81
C LEU A 176 -36.10 -36.27 -16.77
N HIS A 177 -36.65 -35.18 -16.22
CA HIS A 177 -38.09 -34.94 -16.21
C HIS A 177 -38.63 -34.82 -17.65
N HIS A 178 -37.96 -34.07 -18.52
CA HIS A 178 -38.34 -33.94 -19.93
C HIS A 178 -38.27 -35.27 -20.70
N LEU A 179 -37.25 -36.10 -20.46
CA LEU A 179 -37.18 -37.44 -21.04
C LEU A 179 -38.30 -38.35 -20.51
N SER A 180 -38.63 -38.27 -19.22
CA SER A 180 -39.73 -39.03 -18.63
C SER A 180 -41.10 -38.63 -19.22
N SER A 181 -41.32 -37.34 -19.46
CA SER A 181 -42.55 -36.83 -20.07
C SER A 181 -42.66 -37.23 -21.55
N MET A 182 -41.56 -37.19 -22.30
CA MET A 182 -41.49 -37.72 -23.67
C MET A 182 -41.77 -39.23 -23.70
N ARG A 183 -41.22 -39.99 -22.75
CA ARG A 183 -41.47 -41.43 -22.62
C ARG A 183 -42.93 -41.73 -22.31
N ALA A 184 -43.56 -40.97 -21.41
CA ALA A 184 -44.98 -41.11 -21.10
C ALA A 184 -45.87 -40.80 -22.32
N ARG A 185 -45.55 -39.74 -23.08
CA ARG A 185 -46.23 -39.43 -24.35
C ARG A 185 -46.05 -40.54 -25.40
N ALA A 186 -44.86 -41.12 -25.50
CA ALA A 186 -44.61 -42.25 -26.40
C ALA A 186 -45.39 -43.51 -25.97
N ALA A 187 -45.54 -43.75 -24.66
CA ALA A 187 -46.36 -44.86 -24.14
C ALA A 187 -47.86 -44.66 -24.40
N GLN A 188 -48.37 -43.41 -24.34
CA GLN A 188 -49.75 -43.08 -24.71
C GLN A 188 -50.03 -43.34 -26.20
N LEU A 189 -49.03 -43.11 -27.07
CA LEU A 189 -49.11 -43.44 -28.49
C LEU A 189 -48.95 -44.95 -28.78
N SER A 190 -48.42 -45.72 -27.82
CA SER A 190 -48.17 -47.16 -27.93
C SER A 190 -49.29 -48.02 -27.35
N ASN A 191 -50.34 -47.44 -26.75
CA ASN A 191 -51.48 -48.20 -26.22
C ASN A 191 -52.46 -48.48 -27.37
N PRO A 192 -52.63 -49.74 -27.83
CA PRO A 192 -53.59 -50.07 -28.87
C PRO A 192 -54.90 -50.47 -28.20
N GLU A 193 -55.95 -49.65 -28.33
CA GLU A 193 -57.30 -50.18 -28.31
C GLU A 193 -57.86 -50.15 -29.73
N ASP A 194 -58.29 -51.32 -30.16
CA ASP A 194 -58.86 -51.64 -31.45
C ASP A 194 -60.00 -50.69 -31.85
N THR A 195 -59.91 -50.15 -33.06
CA THR A 195 -61.06 -50.10 -33.96
C THR A 195 -60.57 -50.37 -35.37
N THR A 196 -60.93 -51.57 -35.84
CA THR A 196 -60.84 -52.03 -37.22
C THR A 196 -61.57 -51.06 -38.16
N ASP A 197 -60.89 -50.49 -39.16
CA ASP A 197 -61.09 -50.89 -40.55
C ASP A 197 -60.26 -50.08 -41.58
N SER A 198 -59.80 -50.82 -42.60
CA SER A 198 -59.40 -50.40 -43.96
C SER A 198 -57.98 -49.84 -44.26
N ARG A 199 -57.03 -50.77 -44.47
CA ARG A 199 -56.28 -51.14 -45.72
C ARG A 199 -55.62 -50.05 -46.63
N PRO A 200 -54.67 -50.41 -47.55
CA PRO A 200 -53.25 -50.03 -47.45
C PRO A 200 -52.68 -49.31 -48.70
N SER A 201 -51.46 -48.75 -48.61
CA SER A 201 -50.35 -48.91 -49.59
C SER A 201 -49.15 -48.01 -49.24
N THR A 202 -48.02 -48.66 -49.00
CA THR A 202 -46.62 -48.17 -48.92
C THR A 202 -45.96 -48.15 -50.33
N PRO A 203 -44.68 -47.76 -50.52
CA PRO A 203 -43.95 -46.49 -50.28
C PRO A 203 -43.07 -46.20 -51.56
N PRO A 204 -41.79 -45.73 -51.55
CA PRO A 204 -41.01 -44.84 -50.69
C PRO A 204 -40.31 -43.69 -51.47
N HIS A 205 -39.64 -42.76 -50.77
CA HIS A 205 -38.47 -41.91 -51.11
C HIS A 205 -38.59 -40.63 -50.26
N ALA A 206 -37.64 -40.15 -49.46
CA ALA A 206 -36.25 -40.50 -49.23
C ALA A 206 -35.84 -40.06 -47.80
N SER A 207 -34.94 -40.83 -47.21
CA SER A 207 -33.83 -40.49 -46.31
C SER A 207 -33.63 -38.99 -45.99
N SER A 208 -33.66 -38.61 -44.71
CA SER A 208 -32.48 -38.56 -43.79
C SER A 208 -31.66 -37.27 -43.94
N ILE A 209 -31.15 -36.78 -42.79
CA ILE A 209 -30.25 -35.63 -42.53
C ILE A 209 -31.01 -34.31 -42.25
N GLY A 210 -30.97 -33.66 -41.08
CA GLY A 210 -30.24 -33.87 -39.82
C GLY A 210 -30.68 -32.87 -38.73
N PRO A 211 -30.30 -33.08 -37.46
CA PRO A 211 -30.68 -32.21 -36.32
C PRO A 211 -29.76 -30.98 -36.10
N THR A 212 -28.90 -30.60 -37.06
CA THR A 212 -27.75 -29.69 -36.81
C THR A 212 -27.99 -28.19 -37.10
N THR A 213 -29.18 -27.80 -37.56
CA THR A 213 -29.43 -26.39 -37.97
C THR A 213 -29.47 -25.42 -36.78
N THR A 214 -29.95 -25.88 -35.63
CA THR A 214 -30.07 -25.07 -34.40
C THR A 214 -28.70 -24.82 -33.78
N ASP A 215 -27.84 -25.84 -33.70
CA ASP A 215 -26.47 -25.73 -33.17
C ASP A 215 -25.59 -24.80 -34.02
N TYR A 216 -25.77 -24.81 -35.34
CA TYR A 216 -25.01 -23.91 -36.24
C TYR A 216 -25.36 -22.44 -36.00
N SER A 217 -26.63 -22.13 -35.73
CA SER A 217 -27.10 -20.77 -35.44
C SER A 217 -26.53 -20.25 -34.10
N GLN A 218 -26.45 -21.11 -33.09
CA GLN A 218 -25.88 -20.78 -31.78
C GLN A 218 -24.37 -20.59 -31.85
N LEU A 219 -23.66 -21.45 -32.58
CA LEU A 219 -22.23 -21.33 -32.83
C LEU A 219 -21.89 -20.04 -33.60
N HIS A 220 -22.72 -19.68 -34.58
CA HIS A 220 -22.57 -18.43 -35.33
C HIS A 220 -22.77 -17.20 -34.43
N ALA A 221 -23.79 -17.21 -33.57
CA ALA A 221 -24.04 -16.14 -32.61
C ALA A 221 -22.88 -15.96 -31.61
N GLN A 222 -22.32 -17.06 -31.09
CA GLN A 222 -21.13 -17.03 -30.23
C GLN A 222 -19.90 -16.49 -30.97
N THR A 223 -19.70 -16.88 -32.23
CA THR A 223 -18.61 -16.38 -33.06
C THR A 223 -18.70 -14.86 -33.27
N LEU A 224 -19.90 -14.34 -33.54
CA LEU A 224 -20.12 -12.90 -33.66
C LEU A 224 -19.90 -12.16 -32.34
N GLN A 225 -20.29 -12.76 -31.22
CA GLN A 225 -20.03 -12.19 -29.90
C GLN A 225 -18.52 -12.11 -29.63
N HIS A 226 -17.78 -13.20 -29.80
CA HIS A 226 -16.33 -13.20 -29.61
C HIS A 226 -15.60 -12.26 -30.56
N GLN A 227 -16.09 -12.08 -31.79
CA GLN A 227 -15.55 -11.07 -32.71
C GLN A 227 -15.75 -9.64 -32.18
N ARG A 228 -16.90 -9.32 -31.58
CA ARG A 228 -17.15 -8.01 -30.96
C ARG A 228 -16.26 -7.78 -29.74
N GLU A 229 -16.18 -8.77 -28.85
CA GLU A 229 -15.32 -8.74 -27.66
C GLU A 229 -13.84 -8.57 -28.06
N THR A 230 -13.37 -9.31 -29.07
CA THR A 230 -12.00 -9.20 -29.57
C THR A 230 -11.72 -7.80 -30.12
N LYS A 231 -12.64 -7.22 -30.92
CA LYS A 231 -12.49 -5.85 -31.42
C LYS A 231 -12.45 -4.83 -30.28
N GLN A 232 -13.29 -5.00 -29.26
CA GLN A 232 -13.28 -4.12 -28.09
C GLN A 232 -11.97 -4.22 -27.30
N LEU A 233 -11.46 -5.44 -27.08
CA LEU A 233 -10.17 -5.66 -26.41
C LEU A 233 -9.00 -5.10 -27.23
N GLN A 234 -9.04 -5.21 -28.56
CA GLN A 234 -8.04 -4.61 -29.44
C GLN A 234 -8.02 -3.08 -29.32
N LEU A 235 -9.19 -2.44 -29.31
CA LEU A 235 -9.31 -0.98 -29.10
C LEU A 235 -8.75 -0.56 -27.75
N LYS A 236 -9.12 -1.26 -26.66
CA LYS A 236 -8.57 -0.97 -25.31
C LYS A 236 -7.06 -1.19 -25.24
N SER A 237 -6.54 -2.24 -25.89
CA SER A 237 -5.10 -2.48 -25.94
C SER A 237 -4.35 -1.36 -26.65
N ALA A 238 -4.91 -0.82 -27.74
CA ALA A 238 -4.34 0.32 -28.45
C ALA A 238 -4.37 1.60 -27.59
N GLU A 239 -5.47 1.83 -26.85
CA GLU A 239 -5.59 2.96 -25.92
C GLU A 239 -4.56 2.88 -24.78
N TYR A 240 -4.42 1.72 -24.15
CA TYR A 240 -3.44 1.54 -23.08
C TYR A 240 -2.01 1.69 -23.58
N LYS A 241 -1.69 1.20 -24.79
CA LYS A 241 -0.38 1.45 -25.41
C LYS A 241 -0.13 2.94 -25.61
N ALA A 242 -1.09 3.66 -26.20
CA ALA A 242 -0.96 5.11 -26.38
C ALA A 242 -0.80 5.86 -25.05
N ARG A 243 -1.43 5.38 -23.97
CA ARG A 243 -1.30 5.97 -22.63
C ARG A 243 0.05 5.69 -22.00
N ILE A 244 0.60 4.49 -22.18
CA ILE A 244 1.97 4.15 -21.76
C ILE A 244 2.97 5.05 -22.50
N ASP A 245 2.86 5.15 -23.83
CA ASP A 245 3.73 6.01 -24.64
C ASP A 245 3.63 7.50 -24.26
N ALA A 246 2.47 7.95 -23.78
CA ALA A 246 2.30 9.32 -23.27
C ALA A 246 2.99 9.51 -21.92
N LEU A 247 2.87 8.54 -21.01
CA LEU A 247 3.55 8.57 -19.70
C LEU A 247 5.07 8.49 -19.85
N ASP A 248 5.57 7.64 -20.74
CA ASP A 248 7.02 7.54 -21.02
C ASP A 248 7.57 8.86 -21.57
N ARG A 249 6.81 9.55 -22.43
CA ARG A 249 7.18 10.90 -22.91
C ARG A 249 7.17 11.94 -21.79
N GLN A 250 6.22 11.86 -20.85
CA GLN A 250 6.17 12.75 -19.69
C GLN A 250 7.34 12.51 -18.74
N LEU A 251 7.71 11.25 -18.51
CA LEU A 251 8.89 10.89 -17.72
C LEU A 251 10.17 11.38 -18.38
N ALA A 252 10.35 11.14 -19.69
CA ALA A 252 11.51 11.65 -20.42
C ALA A 252 11.58 13.18 -20.42
N ALA A 253 10.45 13.88 -20.50
CA ALA A 253 10.39 15.34 -20.40
C ALA A 253 10.71 15.84 -18.98
N ALA A 254 10.23 15.14 -17.95
CA ALA A 254 10.53 15.45 -16.55
C ALA A 254 12.01 15.21 -16.21
N GLU A 255 12.61 14.13 -16.73
CA GLU A 255 14.04 13.84 -16.59
C GLU A 255 14.90 14.87 -17.34
N GLY A 256 14.51 15.28 -18.54
CA GLY A 256 15.17 16.35 -19.30
C GLY A 256 15.09 17.72 -18.61
N ALA A 257 13.96 18.04 -17.98
CA ALA A 257 13.77 19.28 -17.21
C ALA A 257 14.49 19.26 -15.85
N ALA A 258 14.54 18.11 -15.17
CA ALA A 258 15.26 17.94 -13.90
C ALA A 258 16.78 18.07 -14.06
N SER A 259 17.30 17.67 -15.22
CA SER A 259 18.73 17.69 -15.55
C SER A 259 19.31 19.09 -15.78
N SER A 260 18.49 20.11 -16.07
CA SER A 260 18.99 21.42 -16.54
C SER A 260 18.85 22.59 -15.55
N SER A 261 18.00 22.53 -14.51
CA SER A 261 17.84 23.66 -13.58
C SER A 261 17.90 23.33 -12.08
N SER A 262 17.58 22.10 -11.66
CA SER A 262 17.40 21.76 -10.23
C SER A 262 18.43 20.76 -9.70
N ALA A 263 18.82 19.74 -10.48
CA ALA A 263 19.72 18.69 -10.00
C ALA A 263 21.18 19.15 -9.77
N VAL A 264 21.71 20.03 -10.63
CA VAL A 264 23.11 20.49 -10.52
C VAL A 264 23.30 21.47 -9.36
N THR A 265 22.35 22.39 -9.16
CA THR A 265 22.37 23.33 -8.02
C THR A 265 22.16 22.60 -6.68
N SER A 266 21.31 21.57 -6.66
CA SER A 266 21.02 20.79 -5.45
C SER A 266 22.19 19.88 -5.04
N THR A 267 22.83 19.18 -5.98
CA THR A 267 23.93 18.26 -5.66
C THR A 267 25.19 18.99 -5.18
N ALA A 268 25.60 20.07 -5.85
CA ALA A 268 26.77 20.86 -5.42
C ALA A 268 26.56 21.54 -4.05
N ALA A 269 25.35 22.04 -3.80
CA ALA A 269 24.98 22.61 -2.49
C ALA A 269 24.96 21.54 -1.38
N LEU A 270 24.47 20.33 -1.68
CA LEU A 270 24.47 19.20 -0.75
C LEU A 270 25.89 18.74 -0.41
N VAL A 271 26.79 18.65 -1.40
CA VAL A 271 28.21 18.30 -1.18
C VAL A 271 28.90 19.34 -0.30
N SER A 272 28.67 20.63 -0.57
CA SER A 272 29.23 21.72 0.26
C SER A 272 28.71 21.66 1.70
N LYS A 273 27.41 21.42 1.88
CA LYS A 273 26.80 21.25 3.21
C LYS A 273 27.35 20.02 3.94
N GLN A 274 27.58 18.92 3.23
CA GLN A 274 28.18 17.71 3.80
C GLN A 274 29.59 17.97 4.30
N GLN A 275 30.41 18.72 3.55
CA GLN A 275 31.78 19.04 3.96
C GLN A 275 31.83 19.91 5.23
N VAL A 276 30.95 20.92 5.33
CA VAL A 276 30.81 21.74 6.55
C VAL A 276 30.40 20.89 7.76
N LEU A 277 29.53 19.90 7.57
CA LEU A 277 29.12 19.00 8.65
C LEU A 277 30.27 18.09 9.09
N GLU A 278 31.07 17.59 8.17
CA GLU A 278 32.25 16.78 8.50
C GLU A 278 33.29 17.59 9.28
N ASP A 279 33.52 18.85 8.92
CA ASP A 279 34.45 19.71 9.66
C ASP A 279 33.91 20.06 11.06
N LYS A 280 32.61 20.30 11.20
CA LYS A 280 31.97 20.44 12.52
C LYS A 280 32.08 19.17 13.35
N ARG A 281 31.91 17.98 12.75
CA ARG A 281 32.10 16.70 13.45
C ARG A 281 33.53 16.54 13.95
N LYS A 282 34.54 16.80 13.11
CA LYS A 282 35.95 16.78 13.53
C LYS A 282 36.20 17.77 14.67
N ARG A 283 35.56 18.95 14.64
CA ARG A 283 35.69 19.91 15.73
C ARG A 283 35.05 19.41 17.02
N ILE A 284 33.87 18.79 16.94
CA ILE A 284 33.21 18.20 18.11
C ILE A 284 34.07 17.07 18.69
N THR A 285 34.59 16.15 17.88
CA THR A 285 35.41 15.05 18.38
C THR A 285 36.70 15.52 19.05
N THR A 286 37.35 16.57 18.52
CA THR A 286 38.53 17.17 19.16
C THR A 286 38.19 17.88 20.48
N LEU A 287 37.03 18.53 20.56
CA LEU A 287 36.55 19.14 21.81
C LEU A 287 36.15 18.09 22.85
N GLU A 288 35.46 17.02 22.44
CA GLU A 288 35.12 15.89 23.31
C GLU A 288 36.36 15.18 23.84
N ALA A 289 37.41 15.02 23.02
CA ALA A 289 38.70 14.48 23.47
C ALA A 289 39.34 15.38 24.54
N ARG A 290 39.30 16.70 24.36
CA ARG A 290 39.77 17.65 25.38
C ARG A 290 38.93 17.57 26.65
N PHE A 291 37.60 17.55 26.52
CA PHE A 291 36.69 17.51 27.66
C PHE A 291 36.85 16.23 28.49
N ARG A 292 37.08 15.09 27.84
CA ARG A 292 37.42 13.83 28.52
C ARG A 292 38.67 13.95 29.40
N GLY A 293 39.66 14.76 28.99
CA GLY A 293 40.84 15.04 29.80
C GLY A 293 40.57 15.85 31.07
N PHE A 294 39.44 16.58 31.13
CA PHE A 294 39.01 17.34 32.30
C PHE A 294 37.93 16.62 33.13
N HIS A 295 37.61 15.36 32.81
CA HIS A 295 36.60 14.60 33.52
C HIS A 295 37.01 14.39 34.99
N GLY A 296 36.24 14.94 35.92
CA GLY A 296 36.49 14.86 37.37
C GLY A 296 37.00 16.16 38.00
N LEU A 297 37.31 17.20 37.22
CA LEU A 297 37.60 18.52 37.79
C LEU A 297 36.31 19.30 38.09
N PRO A 298 36.27 20.05 39.20
CA PRO A 298 35.17 20.96 39.50
C PRO A 298 34.95 22.01 38.39
N PRO A 299 33.74 22.54 38.21
CA PRO A 299 33.44 23.57 37.19
C PRO A 299 34.22 24.88 37.38
N ASP A 300 34.70 25.14 38.60
CA ASP A 300 35.46 26.33 38.96
C ASP A 300 36.97 26.13 38.79
N VAL A 301 37.66 27.14 38.23
CA VAL A 301 39.09 27.08 37.88
C VAL A 301 39.96 27.05 39.12
N ASP A 302 39.58 27.80 40.16
CA ASP A 302 40.38 27.85 41.39
C ASP A 302 40.18 26.58 42.23
N ALA A 303 38.97 26.03 42.28
CA ALA A 303 38.71 24.70 42.86
C ALA A 303 39.47 23.58 42.13
N SER A 304 39.53 23.65 40.79
CA SER A 304 40.31 22.73 39.95
C SER A 304 41.81 22.77 40.27
N ARG A 305 42.38 23.96 40.44
CA ARG A 305 43.78 24.15 40.85
C ARG A 305 44.05 23.57 42.23
N GLY A 306 43.11 23.76 43.16
CA GLY A 306 43.19 23.17 44.51
C GLY A 306 43.31 21.65 44.46
N GLU A 307 42.46 20.98 43.69
CA GLU A 307 42.45 19.51 43.61
C GLU A 307 43.69 18.96 42.89
N VAL A 308 44.18 19.64 41.85
CA VAL A 308 45.45 19.28 41.18
C VAL A 308 46.62 19.39 42.15
N ASN A 309 46.72 20.48 42.91
CA ASN A 309 47.78 20.65 43.90
C ASN A 309 47.71 19.60 45.01
N ARG A 310 46.50 19.23 45.45
CA ARG A 310 46.28 18.15 46.42
C ARG A 310 46.83 16.82 45.91
N LEU A 311 46.45 16.43 44.69
CA LEU A 311 46.91 15.19 44.06
C LEU A 311 48.42 15.19 43.80
N GLN A 312 49.00 16.34 43.44
CA GLN A 312 50.46 16.47 43.28
C GLN A 312 51.21 16.26 44.60
N ALA A 313 50.72 16.85 45.70
CA ALA A 313 51.31 16.65 47.02
C ALA A 313 51.24 15.18 47.46
N GLU A 314 50.13 14.50 47.19
CA GLU A 314 49.94 13.07 47.47
C GLU A 314 50.91 12.20 46.64
N LEU A 315 51.09 12.51 45.36
CA LEU A 315 52.05 11.83 44.49
C LEU A 315 53.50 12.04 44.96
N GLU A 316 53.88 13.25 45.35
CA GLU A 316 55.19 13.50 45.94
C GLU A 316 55.41 12.76 47.25
N ALA A 317 54.40 12.68 48.12
CA ALA A 317 54.47 11.91 49.36
C ALA A 317 54.69 10.41 49.07
N LEU A 318 53.97 9.85 48.08
CA LEU A 318 54.16 8.47 47.63
C LEU A 318 55.54 8.25 47.02
N LYS A 319 56.07 9.20 46.25
CA LYS A 319 57.44 9.14 45.71
C LYS A 319 58.49 9.15 46.82
N ARG A 320 58.38 10.06 47.80
CA ARG A 320 59.30 10.09 48.95
C ARG A 320 59.25 8.77 49.71
N ARG A 321 58.05 8.24 49.98
CA ARG A 321 57.88 6.94 50.64
C ARG A 321 58.48 5.80 49.84
N ARG A 322 58.31 5.81 48.51
CA ARG A 322 58.95 4.84 47.62
C ARG A 322 60.47 4.93 47.72
N ASP A 323 61.03 6.14 47.67
CA ASP A 323 62.48 6.37 47.70
C ASP A 323 63.08 5.95 49.05
N GLU A 324 62.41 6.26 50.18
CA GLU A 324 62.79 5.78 51.51
C GLU A 324 62.79 4.25 51.63
N LEU A 325 61.86 3.56 50.96
CA LEU A 325 61.84 2.10 50.93
C LEU A 325 62.96 1.52 50.06
N PHE A 326 63.32 2.20 48.96
CA PHE A 326 64.44 1.79 48.11
C PHE A 326 65.80 2.01 48.77
N GLU A 327 65.98 3.07 49.57
CA GLU A 327 67.25 3.28 50.30
C GLU A 327 67.47 2.32 51.47
N ARG A 328 66.44 1.55 51.88
CA ARG A 328 66.51 0.58 52.97
C ARG A 328 66.83 -0.86 52.51
N ILE A 329 67.08 -1.07 51.22
CA ILE A 329 67.43 -2.36 50.59
C ILE A 329 68.90 -2.32 50.17
#